data_AF-M2WW77-F1
#
_entry.id   AF-M2WW77-F1
#
_cell.length_a   1.000
_cell.length_b   1.000
_cell.length_c   1.000
_cell.angle_alpha   90.00
_cell.angle_beta   90.00
_cell.angle_gamma   90.00
#
_symmetry.space_group_name_H-M   'P 1'
#
loop_
_entity.id
_entity.type
_entity.pdbx_description
1 polymer ?
#
loop_
_entity_poly.entity_id
_entity_poly.type
_entity_poly.pdbx_seq_one_letter_code
_entity_poly.pdbx_strand_id
1 'polypeptide(L)'
;MHMNLKIADVLEDENSTKLNYLTKPWIQCHESKVKRSRRGQRESSSFTVKTYDQPGRWMSTSSIELLVQELRQIAQDSLDEVPLYGVFSGNGDALKNRVISIAYDKNEPIGFTAMCYLPPIDSSVVDKYENFLQTTESSWNQYLLHLIFRNVLHLYHGPILHLGLTMIKRQHRGKGIQSSLFLKCLILPVLNQRKLFFPITNIAASPAGIGAVSDYFFMSYPTYHSNNRCLLFHLVTAQHVLATSRHEFGCSTLAKFEESTFVVRCSNDPVGGGAYAFIKEDGKPISQYKNPICNQYCGSLLQLEKGDELFQVAIFCPVLSIFQFLFTNTISYHPSSRKHMSLIMEKRKAFLFKSNMHWYIIGCLFLVVYFAWSRSILVGHFLRHREMESFFAVV
;
A
#
# COMPACT_ATOMS: atom_id res chain seq x y z
N MET A 1 -2.34 15.94 -49.43
CA MET A 1 -2.11 15.96 -47.97
C MET A 1 -3.00 14.87 -47.37
N HIS A 2 -2.51 13.63 -47.34
CA HIS A 2 -3.22 12.47 -46.79
C HIS A 2 -2.37 11.91 -45.65
N MET A 3 -2.95 11.94 -44.45
CA MET A 3 -2.31 11.58 -43.20
C MET A 3 -2.50 10.08 -43.00
N ASN A 4 -1.47 9.30 -43.35
CA ASN A 4 -1.39 7.87 -43.08
C ASN A 4 -1.09 7.65 -41.59
N LEU A 5 -2.10 7.29 -40.80
CA LEU A 5 -1.90 6.68 -39.48
C LEU A 5 -1.83 5.15 -39.67
N LYS A 6 -0.62 4.60 -39.60
CA LYS A 6 -0.42 3.15 -39.47
C LYS A 6 -0.93 2.72 -38.10
N ILE A 7 -2.06 2.04 -38.07
CA ILE A 7 -2.47 1.18 -36.96
C ILE A 7 -1.50 0.00 -36.99
N ALA A 8 -0.61 -0.07 -36.01
CA ALA A 8 0.22 -1.26 -35.81
C ALA A 8 -0.69 -2.34 -35.22
N ASP A 9 -0.75 -3.48 -35.90
CA ASP A 9 -1.39 -4.70 -35.41
C ASP A 9 -0.84 -5.04 -34.02
N VAL A 10 -1.72 -4.94 -33.03
CA VAL A 10 -1.46 -5.40 -31.67
C VAL A 10 -1.58 -6.91 -31.70
N LEU A 11 -0.44 -7.59 -31.82
CA LEU A 11 -0.33 -8.97 -31.39
C LEU A 11 -0.58 -8.97 -29.87
N GLU A 12 -1.75 -9.44 -29.45
CA GLU A 12 -2.09 -9.68 -28.05
C GLU A 12 -1.15 -10.74 -27.49
N ASP A 13 -0.12 -10.27 -26.78
CA ASP A 13 0.74 -11.08 -25.92
C ASP A 13 -0.13 -11.63 -24.78
N GLU A 14 -0.14 -12.96 -24.55
CA GLU A 14 -0.87 -13.62 -23.45
C GLU A 14 -0.45 -13.10 -22.06
N ASN A 15 0.70 -12.41 -21.96
CA ASN A 15 1.08 -11.68 -20.74
C ASN A 15 0.37 -10.33 -20.56
N SER A 16 -0.24 -9.76 -21.60
CA SER A 16 -0.97 -8.49 -21.52
C SER A 16 -2.27 -8.64 -20.72
N THR A 17 -2.95 -9.78 -20.81
CA THR A 17 -4.19 -10.08 -20.09
C THR A 17 -4.01 -10.03 -18.58
N LYS A 18 -2.82 -10.41 -18.07
CA LYS A 18 -2.49 -10.39 -16.64
C LYS A 18 -2.36 -8.99 -16.04
N LEU A 19 -2.26 -7.92 -16.84
CA LEU A 19 -2.08 -6.54 -16.34
C LEU A 19 -3.17 -5.58 -16.84
N ASN A 20 -4.28 -6.08 -17.38
CA ASN A 20 -5.40 -5.27 -17.89
C ASN A 20 -6.04 -4.38 -16.82
N TYR A 21 -5.82 -4.68 -15.53
CA TYR A 21 -6.26 -3.85 -14.41
C TYR A 21 -5.36 -2.62 -14.16
N LEU A 22 -4.24 -2.49 -14.86
CA LEU A 22 -3.29 -1.37 -14.72
C LEU A 22 -3.37 -0.42 -15.90
N THR A 23 -3.62 0.86 -15.59
CA THR A 23 -3.43 1.92 -16.58
C THR A 23 -1.96 2.01 -17.00
N LYS A 24 -1.73 2.28 -18.28
CA LYS A 24 -0.39 2.68 -18.75
C LYS A 24 -0.01 3.97 -18.00
N PRO A 25 1.16 4.03 -17.37
CA PRO A 25 1.55 5.21 -16.60
C PRO A 25 1.67 6.42 -17.53
N TRP A 26 0.94 7.49 -17.22
CA TRP A 26 1.07 8.77 -17.93
C TRP A 26 2.18 9.62 -17.28
N ILE A 27 2.39 9.48 -15.97
CA ILE A 27 3.60 9.91 -15.28
C ILE A 27 4.49 8.68 -15.09
N GLN A 28 5.47 8.52 -15.98
CA GLN A 28 6.41 7.40 -15.95
C GLN A 28 7.46 7.54 -14.83
N CYS A 29 8.00 8.75 -14.68
CA CYS A 29 8.97 9.10 -13.67
C CYS A 29 8.66 10.47 -13.07
N HIS A 30 8.81 10.60 -11.76
CA HIS A 30 8.73 11.87 -11.05
C HIS A 30 9.98 12.09 -10.20
N GLU A 31 10.67 13.21 -10.42
CA GLU A 31 11.81 13.63 -9.63
C GLU A 31 11.47 14.83 -8.74
N SER A 32 12.00 14.85 -7.53
CA SER A 32 11.75 15.93 -6.58
C SER A 32 12.87 16.07 -5.55
N LYS A 33 13.18 17.31 -5.19
CA LYS A 33 14.16 17.62 -4.14
C LYS A 33 13.49 17.73 -2.78
N VAL A 34 14.03 17.04 -1.78
CA VAL A 34 13.54 17.01 -0.41
C VAL A 34 14.55 17.71 0.51
N LYS A 35 14.10 18.73 1.24
CA LYS A 35 14.92 19.41 2.26
C LYS A 35 14.90 18.59 3.55
N ARG A 36 16.06 18.29 4.15
CA ARG A 36 16.12 17.74 5.51
C ARG A 36 15.91 18.88 6.50
N SER A 37 14.75 18.90 7.14
CA SER A 37 14.51 19.74 8.30
C SER A 37 15.03 19.00 9.55
N ARG A 38 16.14 19.46 10.12
CA ARG A 38 16.50 19.14 11.50
C ARG A 38 16.31 20.38 12.34
N ARG A 39 15.50 20.28 13.39
CA ARG A 39 15.39 21.34 14.42
C ARG A 39 16.79 21.63 14.95
N GLY A 40 17.31 22.83 14.71
CA GLY A 40 18.57 23.31 15.30
C GLY A 40 19.85 23.25 14.45
N GLN A 41 19.82 22.78 13.19
CA GLN A 41 21.00 22.86 12.29
C GLN A 41 20.83 23.95 11.22
N ARG A 42 21.87 24.79 11.03
CA ARG A 42 21.91 25.93 10.09
C ARG A 42 22.02 25.52 8.61
N GLU A 43 22.49 24.31 8.29
CA GLU A 43 22.56 23.80 6.92
C GLU A 43 21.49 22.73 6.69
N SER A 44 20.51 23.03 5.84
CA SER A 44 19.57 22.00 5.39
C SER A 44 20.24 21.15 4.33
N SER A 45 20.80 20.00 4.71
CA SER A 45 21.15 18.98 3.72
C SER A 45 19.88 18.58 2.94
N SER A 46 19.99 18.31 1.64
CA SER A 46 18.87 17.92 0.80
C SER A 46 19.20 16.67 0.01
N PHE A 47 18.20 15.86 -0.28
CA PHE A 47 18.34 14.69 -1.14
C PHE A 47 17.28 14.76 -2.24
N THR A 48 17.53 14.10 -3.36
CA THR A 48 16.57 13.95 -4.45
C THR A 48 15.85 12.64 -4.31
N VAL A 49 14.57 12.56 -4.69
CA VAL A 49 13.86 11.29 -4.86
C VAL A 49 13.34 11.18 -6.28
N LYS A 50 13.71 10.10 -6.97
CA LYS A 50 13.14 9.70 -8.26
C LYS A 50 12.16 8.56 -8.01
N THR A 51 10.97 8.63 -8.61
CA THR A 51 9.93 7.61 -8.46
C THR A 51 9.46 7.16 -9.83
N TYR A 52 9.51 5.86 -10.07
CA TYR A 52 9.17 5.21 -11.33
C TYR A 52 7.88 4.41 -11.16
N ASP A 53 6.92 4.58 -12.07
CA ASP A 53 5.73 3.74 -12.12
C ASP A 53 5.84 2.73 -13.27
N GLN A 54 5.71 1.45 -12.93
CA GLN A 54 5.72 0.32 -13.84
C GLN A 54 6.89 0.35 -14.85
N PRO A 55 8.15 0.55 -14.41
CA PRO A 55 9.29 0.76 -15.31
C PRO A 55 9.47 -0.38 -16.32
N GLY A 56 9.13 -1.61 -15.96
CA GLY A 56 9.15 -2.76 -16.88
C GLY A 56 8.22 -2.65 -18.09
N ARG A 57 7.29 -1.69 -18.12
CA ARG A 57 6.37 -1.46 -19.25
C ARG A 57 6.87 -0.43 -20.26
N TRP A 58 7.94 0.31 -19.97
CA TRP A 58 8.37 1.44 -20.82
C TRP A 58 9.87 1.72 -20.84
N MET A 59 10.66 1.27 -19.87
CA MET A 59 12.10 1.41 -19.90
C MET A 59 12.74 0.42 -20.88
N SER A 60 13.89 0.78 -21.46
CA SER A 60 14.75 -0.16 -22.18
C SER A 60 15.36 -1.19 -21.23
N THR A 61 15.78 -2.33 -21.77
CA THR A 61 16.50 -3.37 -21.01
C THR A 61 17.73 -2.80 -20.29
N SER A 62 18.53 -1.98 -20.97
CA SER A 62 19.70 -1.31 -20.37
C SER A 62 19.35 -0.38 -19.21
N SER A 63 18.21 0.32 -19.28
CA SER A 63 17.77 1.19 -18.19
C SER A 63 17.25 0.38 -17.00
N ILE A 64 16.60 -0.76 -17.26
CA ILE A 64 16.17 -1.71 -16.23
C ILE A 64 17.38 -2.32 -15.52
N GLU A 65 18.43 -2.71 -16.25
CA GLU A 65 19.67 -3.23 -15.68
C GLU A 65 20.33 -2.23 -14.74
N LEU A 66 20.46 -0.96 -15.17
CA LEU A 66 20.99 0.11 -14.33
C LEU A 66 20.13 0.35 -13.08
N LEU A 67 18.80 0.39 -13.23
CA LEU A 67 17.87 0.54 -12.11
C LEU A 67 18.05 -0.59 -11.09
N VAL A 68 18.08 -1.85 -11.56
CA VAL A 68 18.26 -3.02 -10.69
C VAL A 68 19.63 -3.00 -10.02
N GLN A 69 20.68 -2.55 -10.71
CA GLN A 69 22.01 -2.40 -10.13
C GLN A 69 22.02 -1.40 -8.96
N GLU A 70 21.36 -0.25 -9.10
CA GLU A 70 21.22 0.72 -7.99
C GLU A 70 20.48 0.13 -6.79
N LEU A 71 19.40 -0.64 -7.02
CA LEU A 71 18.65 -1.31 -5.97
C LEU A 71 19.51 -2.35 -5.24
N ARG A 72 20.25 -3.18 -5.98
CA ARG A 72 21.17 -4.18 -5.42
C ARG A 72 22.28 -3.53 -4.61
N GLN A 73 22.84 -2.41 -5.07
CA GLN A 73 23.86 -1.66 -4.33
C GLN A 73 23.35 -1.19 -2.96
N ILE A 74 22.13 -0.64 -2.89
CA ILE A 74 21.51 -0.25 -1.61
C ILE A 74 21.27 -1.48 -0.71
N ALA A 75 20.87 -2.60 -1.31
CA ALA A 75 20.56 -3.83 -0.60
C ALA A 75 21.81 -4.48 0.02
N GLN A 76 22.94 -4.51 -0.70
CA GLN A 76 24.23 -5.01 -0.21
C GLN A 76 24.72 -4.27 1.05
N ASP A 77 24.43 -2.97 1.17
CA ASP A 77 24.75 -2.22 2.39
C ASP A 77 23.80 -2.53 3.56
N SER A 78 22.65 -3.16 3.27
CA SER A 78 21.56 -3.37 4.22
C SER A 78 21.38 -4.81 4.69
N LEU A 79 21.76 -5.78 3.86
CA LEU A 79 21.63 -7.23 4.07
C LEU A 79 22.97 -7.93 3.88
N ASP A 80 23.10 -9.13 4.44
CA ASP A 80 24.29 -9.96 4.26
C ASP A 80 24.27 -10.68 2.89
N GLU A 81 23.08 -11.06 2.42
CA GLU A 81 22.84 -11.58 1.08
C GLU A 81 21.66 -10.83 0.42
N VAL A 82 21.78 -10.50 -0.87
CA VAL A 82 20.69 -9.86 -1.61
C VAL A 82 19.76 -10.92 -2.19
N PRO A 83 18.47 -10.93 -1.83
CA PRO A 83 17.51 -11.88 -2.39
C PRO A 83 17.42 -11.77 -3.90
N LEU A 84 17.32 -12.90 -4.61
CA LEU A 84 17.17 -12.93 -6.08
C LEU A 84 15.70 -13.01 -6.53
N TYR A 85 14.81 -12.25 -5.89
CA TYR A 85 13.39 -12.19 -6.27
C TYR A 85 12.88 -10.75 -6.41
N GLY A 86 11.71 -10.59 -7.04
CA GLY A 86 11.03 -9.32 -7.21
C GLY A 86 11.90 -8.27 -7.88
N VAL A 87 12.12 -7.13 -7.21
CA VAL A 87 12.87 -5.98 -7.74
C VAL A 87 14.36 -6.26 -7.96
N PHE A 88 14.88 -7.34 -7.40
CA PHE A 88 16.29 -7.72 -7.54
C PHE A 88 16.52 -8.76 -8.64
N SER A 89 15.48 -9.29 -9.28
CA SER A 89 15.61 -10.38 -10.27
C SER A 89 16.41 -9.98 -11.52
N GLY A 90 16.46 -8.70 -11.86
CA GLY A 90 17.02 -8.23 -13.14
C GLY A 90 16.08 -8.43 -14.32
N ASN A 91 14.93 -9.10 -14.12
CA ASN A 91 13.93 -9.27 -15.16
C ASN A 91 13.01 -8.04 -15.21
N GLY A 92 12.93 -7.39 -16.37
CA GLY A 92 11.99 -6.28 -16.61
C GLY A 92 10.53 -6.65 -16.33
N ASP A 93 10.15 -7.91 -16.51
CA ASP A 93 8.79 -8.38 -16.19
C ASP A 93 8.44 -8.21 -14.72
N ALA A 94 9.39 -8.47 -13.81
CA ALA A 94 9.20 -8.28 -12.37
C ALA A 94 8.98 -6.81 -11.99
N LEU A 95 9.28 -5.88 -12.91
CA LEU A 95 9.10 -4.44 -12.73
C LEU A 95 7.88 -3.88 -13.47
N LYS A 96 7.12 -4.71 -14.21
CA LYS A 96 5.92 -4.27 -14.97
C LYS A 96 4.77 -3.83 -14.07
N ASN A 97 4.71 -4.31 -12.83
CA ASN A 97 3.67 -3.98 -11.85
C ASN A 97 4.24 -3.31 -10.59
N ARG A 98 5.40 -2.65 -10.68
CA ARG A 98 6.08 -2.06 -9.52
C ARG A 98 6.05 -0.52 -9.54
N VAL A 99 5.97 0.07 -8.36
CA VAL A 99 6.28 1.50 -8.13
C VAL A 99 7.52 1.59 -7.27
N ILE A 100 8.55 2.25 -7.77
CA ILE A 100 9.88 2.27 -7.14
C ILE A 100 10.31 3.71 -6.90
N SER A 101 10.54 4.09 -5.66
CA SER A 101 11.18 5.35 -5.29
C SER A 101 12.62 5.10 -4.86
N ILE A 102 13.57 5.87 -5.38
CA ILE A 102 14.98 5.88 -4.97
C ILE A 102 15.37 7.27 -4.51
N ALA A 103 15.99 7.35 -3.34
CA ALA A 103 16.57 8.57 -2.79
C ALA A 103 18.05 8.66 -3.17
N TYR A 104 18.48 9.86 -3.57
CA TYR A 104 19.86 10.17 -3.95
C TYR A 104 20.43 11.30 -3.09
N ASP A 105 21.59 11.10 -2.49
CA ASP A 105 22.41 12.16 -1.87
C ASP A 105 23.59 12.44 -2.80
N LYS A 106 23.66 13.63 -3.41
CA LYS A 106 24.71 13.99 -4.38
C LYS A 106 24.94 12.93 -5.48
N ASN A 107 23.86 12.43 -6.06
CA ASN A 107 23.82 11.35 -7.08
C ASN A 107 24.17 9.94 -6.58
N GLU A 108 24.51 9.76 -5.30
CA GLU A 108 24.66 8.43 -4.72
C GLU A 108 23.27 7.88 -4.31
N PRO A 109 22.87 6.68 -4.75
CA PRO A 109 21.64 6.05 -4.27
C PRO A 109 21.78 5.65 -2.80
N ILE A 110 20.95 6.22 -1.91
CA ILE A 110 21.07 6.07 -0.45
C ILE A 110 19.94 5.24 0.19
N GLY A 111 18.88 4.97 -0.55
CA GLY A 111 17.74 4.19 -0.07
C GLY A 111 16.64 4.10 -1.11
N PHE A 112 15.82 3.05 -1.04
CA PHE A 112 14.68 2.86 -1.93
C PHE A 112 13.47 2.27 -1.20
N THR A 113 12.30 2.47 -1.78
CA THR A 113 11.07 1.74 -1.48
C THR A 113 10.50 1.20 -2.78
N ALA A 114 10.06 -0.05 -2.78
CA ALA A 114 9.37 -0.66 -3.89
C ALA A 114 8.01 -1.20 -3.43
N MET A 115 6.94 -0.84 -4.13
CA MET A 115 5.58 -1.36 -3.93
C MET A 115 5.15 -2.11 -5.18
N CYS A 116 4.17 -3.00 -5.06
CA CYS A 116 3.57 -3.64 -6.24
C CYS A 116 2.07 -3.42 -6.33
N TYR A 117 1.60 -3.36 -7.56
CA TYR A 117 0.20 -3.55 -7.87
C TYR A 117 -0.06 -5.04 -8.00
N LEU A 118 -1.03 -5.52 -7.24
CA LEU A 118 -1.56 -6.86 -7.33
C LEU A 118 -2.92 -6.86 -8.02
N PRO A 119 -3.33 -7.99 -8.60
CA PRO A 119 -4.63 -8.13 -9.22
C PRO A 119 -5.77 -7.75 -8.26
N PRO A 120 -6.83 -7.09 -8.77
CA PRO A 120 -8.04 -6.85 -7.99
C PRO A 120 -8.63 -8.17 -7.50
N ILE A 121 -9.45 -8.09 -6.44
CA ILE A 121 -10.26 -9.23 -5.99
C ILE A 121 -11.29 -9.52 -7.10
N ASP A 122 -11.47 -10.80 -7.44
CA ASP A 122 -12.45 -11.23 -8.43
C ASP A 122 -13.87 -10.78 -8.03
N SER A 123 -14.63 -10.23 -8.97
CA SER A 123 -16.02 -9.82 -8.74
C SER A 123 -16.90 -11.00 -8.33
N SER A 124 -16.63 -12.21 -8.82
CA SER A 124 -17.40 -13.42 -8.44
C SER A 124 -17.29 -13.73 -6.94
N VAL A 125 -16.13 -13.42 -6.36
CA VAL A 125 -15.87 -13.54 -4.93
C VAL A 125 -16.68 -12.49 -4.17
N VAL A 126 -16.72 -11.25 -4.67
CA VAL A 126 -17.56 -10.17 -4.13
C VAL A 126 -19.05 -10.54 -4.16
N ASP A 127 -19.55 -11.04 -5.29
CA ASP A 127 -20.96 -11.41 -5.49
C ASP A 127 -21.40 -12.52 -4.53
N LYS A 128 -20.54 -13.53 -4.32
CA LYS A 128 -20.79 -14.60 -3.34
C LYS A 128 -20.93 -14.03 -1.92
N TYR A 129 -20.20 -12.98 -1.57
CA TYR A 129 -20.32 -12.32 -0.27
C TYR A 129 -21.55 -11.44 -0.14
N GLU A 130 -21.94 -10.73 -1.20
CA GLU A 130 -23.19 -9.97 -1.20
C GLU A 130 -24.39 -10.89 -0.93
N ASN A 131 -24.41 -12.06 -1.55
CA ASN A 131 -25.44 -13.08 -1.30
C ASN A 131 -25.41 -13.59 0.15
N PHE A 132 -24.23 -13.84 0.73
CA PHE A 132 -24.11 -14.25 2.13
C PHE A 132 -24.66 -13.20 3.10
N LEU A 133 -24.34 -11.91 2.90
CA LEU A 133 -24.84 -10.83 3.76
C LEU A 133 -26.35 -10.59 3.63
N GLN A 134 -26.92 -10.82 2.44
CA GLN A 134 -28.37 -10.73 2.23
C GLN A 134 -29.14 -11.84 2.97
N THR A 135 -28.52 -13.01 3.18
CA THR A 135 -29.16 -14.13 3.90
C THR A 135 -29.16 -13.99 5.42
N THR A 136 -28.35 -13.10 5.99
CA THR A 136 -28.31 -12.85 7.44
C THR A 136 -29.19 -11.64 7.79
N GLU A 137 -30.42 -11.88 8.21
CA GLU A 137 -31.37 -10.82 8.59
C GLU A 137 -31.01 -10.09 9.91
N SER A 138 -31.40 -8.81 9.93
CA SER A 138 -31.76 -7.99 11.10
C SER A 138 -30.66 -7.26 11.89
N SER A 139 -30.12 -6.17 11.31
CA SER A 139 -30.03 -4.89 12.02
C SER A 139 -29.77 -3.73 11.05
N TRP A 140 -30.26 -2.53 11.36
CA TRP A 140 -29.89 -1.29 10.64
C TRP A 140 -28.36 -1.11 10.52
N ASN A 141 -27.60 -1.66 11.48
CA ASN A 141 -26.13 -1.70 11.44
C ASN A 141 -25.60 -2.53 10.27
N GLN A 142 -26.24 -3.65 9.91
CA GLN A 142 -25.87 -4.46 8.75
C GLN A 142 -26.20 -3.76 7.43
N TYR A 143 -27.30 -3.01 7.33
CA TYR A 143 -27.60 -2.23 6.13
C TYR A 143 -26.64 -1.05 5.94
N LEU A 144 -26.28 -0.35 7.04
CA LEU A 144 -25.28 0.71 7.00
C LEU A 144 -23.89 0.16 6.68
N LEU A 145 -23.52 -0.97 7.30
CA LEU A 145 -22.32 -1.72 6.94
C LEU A 145 -22.38 -2.14 5.48
N HIS A 146 -23.49 -2.65 4.96
CA HIS A 146 -23.66 -3.03 3.55
C HIS A 146 -23.55 -1.82 2.61
N LEU A 147 -24.07 -0.64 2.96
CA LEU A 147 -23.89 0.59 2.17
C LEU A 147 -22.44 1.09 2.20
N ILE A 148 -21.80 1.04 3.37
CA ILE A 148 -20.37 1.34 3.50
C ILE A 148 -19.57 0.30 2.70
N PHE A 149 -19.86 -0.98 2.86
CA PHE A 149 -19.23 -2.09 2.15
C PHE A 149 -19.49 -2.02 0.66
N ARG A 150 -20.66 -1.67 0.16
CA ARG A 150 -20.95 -1.53 -1.28
C ARG A 150 -20.21 -0.36 -1.90
N ASN A 151 -20.15 0.77 -1.20
CA ASN A 151 -19.34 1.91 -1.64
C ASN A 151 -17.84 1.62 -1.51
N VAL A 152 -17.44 0.86 -0.49
CA VAL A 152 -16.06 0.39 -0.29
C VAL A 152 -15.72 -0.65 -1.37
N LEU A 153 -16.61 -1.59 -1.70
CA LEU A 153 -16.52 -2.68 -2.71
C LEU A 153 -16.42 -2.14 -4.14
N HIS A 154 -17.12 -1.06 -4.48
CA HIS A 154 -16.87 -0.35 -5.74
C HIS A 154 -15.45 0.23 -5.84
N LEU A 155 -14.75 0.47 -4.73
CA LEU A 155 -13.33 0.86 -4.72
C LEU A 155 -12.39 -0.32 -5.05
N TYR A 156 -12.86 -1.58 -5.01
CA TYR A 156 -12.08 -2.81 -5.23
C TYR A 156 -11.94 -3.24 -6.69
N HIS A 157 -12.62 -2.56 -7.62
CA HIS A 157 -12.45 -2.76 -9.06
C HIS A 157 -11.10 -2.18 -9.55
N GLY A 158 -10.03 -2.28 -8.76
CA GLY A 158 -8.73 -1.71 -9.04
C GLY A 158 -7.62 -2.48 -8.33
N PRO A 159 -6.36 -2.21 -8.70
CA PRO A 159 -5.24 -2.93 -8.14
C PRO A 159 -5.19 -2.81 -6.62
N ILE A 160 -4.80 -3.89 -5.98
CA ILE A 160 -4.39 -3.89 -4.57
C ILE A 160 -2.95 -3.38 -4.53
N LEU A 161 -2.65 -2.43 -3.64
CA LEU A 161 -1.28 -1.99 -3.42
C LEU A 161 -0.63 -2.82 -2.33
N HIS A 162 0.33 -3.66 -2.68
CA HIS A 162 1.15 -4.34 -1.69
C HIS A 162 2.35 -3.47 -1.34
N LEU A 163 2.47 -3.16 -0.05
CA LEU A 163 3.65 -2.52 0.49
C LEU A 163 4.79 -3.50 0.38
N GLY A 164 5.82 -3.13 -0.38
CA GLY A 164 6.98 -3.98 -0.54
C GLY A 164 8.18 -3.47 0.25
N LEU A 165 9.33 -3.82 -0.27
CA LEU A 165 10.60 -3.69 0.41
C LEU A 165 11.04 -2.23 0.53
N THR A 166 11.53 -1.86 1.71
CA THR A 166 12.18 -0.58 1.93
C THR A 166 13.55 -0.78 2.55
N MET A 167 14.57 -0.22 1.92
CA MET A 167 15.95 -0.31 2.36
C MET A 167 16.59 1.07 2.35
N ILE A 168 17.37 1.33 3.39
CA ILE A 168 18.16 2.55 3.52
C ILE A 168 19.54 2.12 3.99
N LYS A 169 20.57 2.59 3.28
CA LYS A 169 21.97 2.35 3.64
C LYS A 169 22.21 2.70 5.11
N ARG A 170 22.97 1.87 5.83
CA ARG A 170 23.16 1.96 7.29
C ARG A 170 23.52 3.38 7.75
N GLN A 171 24.45 4.04 7.05
CA GLN A 171 24.92 5.41 7.34
C GLN A 171 23.86 6.51 7.14
N HIS A 172 22.74 6.22 6.46
CA HIS A 172 21.66 7.15 6.17
C HIS A 172 20.37 6.89 6.96
N ARG A 173 20.31 5.83 7.78
CA ARG A 173 19.15 5.52 8.63
C ARG A 173 18.90 6.63 9.67
N GLY A 174 17.64 6.76 10.11
CA GLY A 174 17.23 7.78 11.09
C GLY A 174 17.22 9.23 10.58
N LYS A 175 17.45 9.45 9.27
CA LYS A 175 17.48 10.79 8.65
C LYS A 175 16.17 11.20 7.96
N GLY A 176 15.05 10.52 8.25
CA GLY A 176 13.73 10.83 7.70
C GLY A 176 13.50 10.46 6.23
N ILE A 177 14.44 9.73 5.60
CA ILE A 177 14.38 9.35 4.18
C ILE A 177 13.19 8.43 3.88
N GLN A 178 12.90 7.47 4.78
CA GLN A 178 11.84 6.47 4.62
C GLN A 178 10.48 7.12 4.34
N SER A 179 10.08 8.12 5.13
CA SER A 179 8.78 8.76 4.97
C SER A 179 8.64 9.46 3.62
N SER A 180 9.72 10.05 3.09
CA SER A 180 9.71 10.68 1.77
C SER A 180 9.64 9.67 0.63
N LEU A 181 10.31 8.53 0.75
CA LEU A 181 10.21 7.42 -0.21
C LEU A 181 8.78 6.85 -0.24
N PHE A 182 8.26 6.44 0.92
CA PHE A 182 6.93 5.87 1.04
C PHE A 182 5.84 6.80 0.49
N LEU A 183 5.86 8.08 0.87
CA LEU A 183 4.86 9.05 0.40
C LEU A 183 4.86 9.14 -1.13
N LYS A 184 6.03 9.16 -1.77
CA LYS A 184 6.12 9.26 -3.23
C LYS A 184 5.67 7.98 -3.93
N CYS A 185 6.07 6.82 -3.41
CA CYS A 185 5.57 5.52 -3.87
C CYS A 185 4.04 5.38 -3.75
N LEU A 186 3.39 6.01 -2.77
CA LEU A 186 1.93 5.96 -2.59
C LEU A 186 1.17 6.97 -3.45
N ILE A 187 1.73 8.16 -3.66
CA ILE A 187 1.06 9.22 -4.42
C ILE A 187 1.07 8.95 -5.93
N LEU A 188 2.12 8.32 -6.47
CA LEU A 188 2.17 8.05 -7.90
C LEU A 188 1.05 7.10 -8.39
N PRO A 189 0.72 5.99 -7.69
CA PRO A 189 -0.49 5.21 -7.93
C PRO A 189 -1.78 6.02 -7.95
N VAL A 190 -1.95 6.96 -7.01
CA VAL A 190 -3.15 7.82 -6.94
C VAL A 190 -3.33 8.61 -8.23
N LEU A 191 -2.23 9.18 -8.75
CA LEU A 191 -2.23 9.97 -9.97
C LEU A 191 -2.40 9.11 -11.23
N ASN A 192 -1.66 7.99 -11.33
CA ASN A 192 -1.65 7.16 -12.53
C ASN A 192 -2.89 6.27 -12.67
N GLN A 193 -3.39 5.71 -11.57
CA GLN A 193 -4.64 4.92 -11.57
C GLN A 193 -5.89 5.80 -11.46
N ARG A 194 -5.74 7.11 -11.17
CA ARG A 194 -6.84 8.07 -10.96
C ARG A 194 -7.85 7.57 -9.90
N LYS A 195 -7.32 6.98 -8.84
CA LYS A 195 -8.07 6.45 -7.70
C LYS A 195 -7.55 7.05 -6.40
N LEU A 196 -8.46 7.36 -5.49
CA LEU A 196 -8.12 7.87 -4.16
C LEU A 196 -8.11 6.79 -3.09
N PHE A 197 -8.61 5.60 -3.40
CA PHE A 197 -8.75 4.51 -2.44
C PHE A 197 -8.11 3.25 -3.03
N PHE A 198 -7.26 2.62 -2.23
CA PHE A 198 -6.60 1.37 -2.55
C PHE A 198 -6.71 0.43 -1.36
N PRO A 199 -7.13 -0.83 -1.57
CA PRO A 199 -6.77 -1.89 -0.66
C PRO A 199 -5.25 -1.97 -0.56
N ILE A 200 -4.75 -2.07 0.66
CA ILE A 200 -3.33 -2.19 0.95
C ILE A 200 -3.07 -3.54 1.59
N THR A 201 -1.99 -4.19 1.20
CA THR A 201 -1.49 -5.37 1.89
C THR A 201 -0.03 -5.18 2.29
N ASN A 202 0.41 -5.89 3.33
CA ASN A 202 1.79 -5.92 3.79
C ASN A 202 2.07 -7.32 4.31
N ILE A 203 3.26 -7.84 4.07
CA ILE A 203 3.76 -9.05 4.73
C ILE A 203 5.12 -8.71 5.34
N ALA A 204 5.27 -8.94 6.65
CA ALA A 204 6.48 -8.54 7.34
C ALA A 204 6.78 -9.37 8.58
N ALA A 205 8.07 -9.69 8.77
CA ALA A 205 8.65 -10.15 10.03
C ALA A 205 9.12 -9.01 10.96
N SER A 206 9.15 -7.76 10.47
CA SER A 206 9.70 -6.62 11.23
C SER A 206 8.61 -5.81 11.94
N PRO A 207 8.75 -5.57 13.27
CA PRO A 207 7.90 -4.62 13.98
C PRO A 207 7.81 -3.26 13.33
N ALA A 208 8.89 -2.76 12.71
CA ALA A 208 8.88 -1.46 12.07
C ALA A 208 7.87 -1.36 10.91
N GLY A 209 7.80 -2.40 10.07
CA GLY A 209 6.81 -2.50 9.01
C GLY A 209 5.40 -2.67 9.57
N ILE A 210 5.25 -3.60 10.52
CA ILE A 210 3.95 -3.92 11.14
C ILE A 210 3.32 -2.71 11.83
N GLY A 211 4.14 -1.98 12.59
CA GLY A 211 3.74 -0.77 13.30
C GLY A 211 3.44 0.39 12.36
N ALA A 212 4.21 0.54 11.28
CA ALA A 212 3.91 1.56 10.26
C ALA A 212 2.55 1.32 9.60
N VAL A 213 2.22 0.06 9.29
CA VAL A 213 0.91 -0.26 8.72
C VAL A 213 -0.22 0.05 9.69
N SER A 214 -0.03 -0.36 10.95
CA SER A 214 -1.00 -0.15 12.03
C SER A 214 -1.29 1.33 12.25
N ASP A 215 -0.25 2.17 12.25
CA ASP A 215 -0.35 3.59 12.62
C ASP A 215 -0.77 4.51 11.47
N TYR A 216 -0.48 4.15 10.21
CA TYR A 216 -0.58 5.07 9.07
C TYR A 216 -1.77 4.81 8.14
N PHE A 217 -2.27 3.57 8.09
CA PHE A 217 -3.37 3.22 7.20
C PHE A 217 -4.68 3.02 7.96
N PHE A 218 -5.78 3.21 7.25
CA PHE A 218 -7.11 3.12 7.83
C PHE A 218 -7.57 1.65 7.87
N MET A 219 -8.29 1.26 8.93
CA MET A 219 -8.82 -0.10 9.11
C MET A 219 -7.74 -1.18 8.95
N SER A 220 -6.56 -0.98 9.53
CA SER A 220 -5.50 -1.97 9.50
C SER A 220 -5.84 -3.19 10.35
N TYR A 221 -5.61 -4.38 9.79
CA TYR A 221 -5.77 -5.65 10.48
C TYR A 221 -4.76 -6.70 9.98
N PRO A 222 -4.12 -7.49 10.86
CA PRO A 222 -4.10 -7.29 12.31
C PRO A 222 -3.39 -5.99 12.70
N THR A 223 -3.75 -5.46 13.86
CA THR A 223 -3.14 -4.26 14.44
C THR A 223 -2.80 -4.48 15.90
N TYR A 224 -1.71 -3.86 16.37
CA TYR A 224 -1.30 -3.92 17.77
C TYR A 224 -2.12 -2.97 18.67
N HIS A 225 -3.00 -2.16 18.09
CA HIS A 225 -3.94 -1.34 18.83
C HIS A 225 -5.05 -2.18 19.48
N SER A 226 -5.69 -1.64 20.52
CA SER A 226 -6.74 -2.34 21.27
C SER A 226 -7.99 -2.70 20.44
N ASN A 227 -8.24 -1.98 19.35
CA ASN A 227 -9.35 -2.26 18.44
C ASN A 227 -8.90 -3.15 17.27
N ASN A 228 -8.64 -4.42 17.56
CA ASN A 228 -8.17 -5.40 16.58
C ASN A 228 -9.34 -6.28 16.10
N ARG A 229 -10.21 -5.73 15.24
CA ARG A 229 -11.35 -6.47 14.68
C ARG A 229 -11.09 -6.90 13.25
N CYS A 230 -11.14 -8.21 13.00
CA CYS A 230 -11.15 -8.75 11.65
C CYS A 230 -12.50 -8.44 11.00
N LEU A 231 -12.46 -7.90 9.79
CA LEU A 231 -13.62 -7.74 8.92
C LEU A 231 -13.50 -8.73 7.78
N LEU A 232 -14.62 -9.06 7.17
CA LEU A 232 -14.67 -9.94 6.02
C LEU A 232 -13.71 -9.47 4.91
N PHE A 233 -13.68 -8.17 4.62
CA PHE A 233 -12.71 -7.56 3.71
C PHE A 233 -11.26 -8.01 3.97
N HIS A 234 -10.80 -8.02 5.22
CA HIS A 234 -9.43 -8.40 5.54
C HIS A 234 -9.17 -9.86 5.16
N LEU A 235 -10.10 -10.75 5.53
CA LEU A 235 -9.97 -12.18 5.28
C LEU A 235 -9.95 -12.48 3.79
N VAL A 236 -10.91 -11.94 3.04
CA VAL A 236 -11.03 -12.12 1.59
C VAL A 236 -9.80 -11.60 0.86
N THR A 237 -9.33 -10.41 1.24
CA THR A 237 -8.14 -9.81 0.62
C THR A 237 -6.90 -10.65 0.88
N ALA A 238 -6.72 -11.12 2.12
CA ALA A 238 -5.58 -11.96 2.47
C ALA A 238 -5.62 -13.29 1.72
N GLN A 239 -6.77 -13.98 1.70
CA GLN A 239 -6.96 -15.22 0.96
C GLN A 239 -6.66 -15.04 -0.53
N HIS A 240 -7.23 -14.00 -1.17
CA HIS A 240 -7.01 -13.72 -2.58
C HIS A 240 -5.54 -13.45 -2.91
N VAL A 241 -4.89 -12.57 -2.15
CA VAL A 241 -3.48 -12.20 -2.38
C VAL A 241 -2.55 -13.38 -2.12
N LEU A 242 -2.76 -14.12 -1.03
CA LEU A 242 -1.94 -15.28 -0.70
C LEU A 242 -2.24 -16.50 -1.59
N ALA A 243 -3.36 -16.55 -2.31
CA ALA A 243 -3.61 -17.58 -3.32
C ALA A 243 -2.94 -17.27 -4.66
N THR A 244 -2.89 -15.99 -5.04
CA THR A 244 -2.53 -15.58 -6.42
C THR A 244 -1.13 -14.98 -6.55
N SER A 245 -0.59 -14.41 -5.47
CA SER A 245 0.52 -13.44 -5.55
C SER A 245 1.71 -13.76 -4.65
N ARG A 246 1.81 -14.96 -4.05
CA ARG A 246 2.92 -15.33 -3.16
C ARG A 246 4.32 -15.11 -3.74
N HIS A 247 4.47 -15.35 -5.04
CA HIS A 247 5.73 -15.17 -5.77
C HIS A 247 6.23 -13.71 -5.74
N GLU A 248 5.33 -12.74 -5.56
CA GLU A 248 5.68 -11.31 -5.51
C GLU A 248 6.46 -10.94 -4.24
N PHE A 249 6.31 -11.75 -3.18
CA PHE A 249 6.90 -11.49 -1.87
C PHE A 249 8.05 -12.45 -1.55
N GLY A 250 8.35 -13.42 -2.42
CA GLY A 250 9.37 -14.44 -2.18
C GLY A 250 8.95 -15.47 -1.13
N CYS A 251 7.64 -15.63 -0.93
CA CYS A 251 7.05 -16.52 0.06
C CYS A 251 7.30 -18.00 -0.28
N SER A 252 7.70 -18.79 0.71
CA SER A 252 8.00 -20.22 0.58
C SER A 252 6.80 -21.04 0.07
N THR A 253 7.11 -22.14 -0.61
CA THR A 253 6.09 -23.15 -0.98
C THR A 253 5.56 -23.91 0.24
N LEU A 254 6.29 -23.94 1.35
CA LEU A 254 5.87 -24.53 2.62
C LEU A 254 4.97 -23.59 3.44
N ALA A 255 4.87 -22.33 3.05
CA ALA A 255 4.21 -21.30 3.82
C ALA A 255 2.71 -21.60 4.01
N LYS A 256 2.20 -21.45 5.24
CA LYS A 256 0.78 -21.69 5.57
C LYS A 256 0.15 -20.46 6.19
N PHE A 257 -0.96 -20.01 5.60
CA PHE A 257 -1.71 -18.89 6.13
C PHE A 257 -2.64 -19.36 7.25
N GLU A 258 -2.50 -18.75 8.43
CA GLU A 258 -3.34 -19.01 9.60
C GLU A 258 -4.40 -17.91 9.73
N GLU A 259 -5.63 -18.17 9.28
CA GLU A 259 -6.69 -17.15 9.15
C GLU A 259 -7.11 -16.48 10.46
N SER A 260 -6.96 -17.16 11.60
CA SER A 260 -7.31 -16.63 12.92
C SER A 260 -6.38 -15.50 13.35
N THR A 261 -5.10 -15.58 12.98
CA THR A 261 -4.04 -14.66 13.43
C THR A 261 -3.43 -13.84 12.30
N PHE A 262 -3.71 -14.21 11.06
CA PHE A 262 -3.09 -13.72 9.82
C PHE A 262 -1.57 -13.90 9.76
N VAL A 263 -1.05 -14.84 10.54
CA VAL A 263 0.35 -15.23 10.42
C VAL A 263 0.50 -16.15 9.20
N VAL A 264 1.49 -15.86 8.37
CA VAL A 264 1.96 -16.75 7.33
C VAL A 264 3.14 -17.52 7.92
N ARG A 265 2.85 -18.74 8.39
CA ARG A 265 3.84 -19.62 9.02
C ARG A 265 4.87 -20.07 7.99
N CYS A 266 6.14 -20.11 8.36
CA CYS A 266 7.24 -20.50 7.46
C CYS A 266 7.30 -19.70 6.15
N SER A 267 6.87 -18.44 6.15
CA SER A 267 6.86 -17.59 4.94
C SER A 267 8.26 -17.43 4.34
N ASN A 268 9.27 -17.24 5.19
CA ASN A 268 10.66 -17.03 4.81
C ASN A 268 11.50 -18.33 4.81
N ASP A 269 10.87 -19.50 4.76
CA ASP A 269 11.59 -20.77 4.63
C ASP A 269 12.34 -20.83 3.28
N PRO A 270 13.60 -21.30 3.25
CA PRO A 270 14.41 -21.35 2.02
C PRO A 270 13.84 -22.31 0.96
N VAL A 271 13.00 -23.27 1.32
CA VAL A 271 12.41 -24.22 0.37
C VAL A 271 11.40 -23.50 -0.52
N GLY A 272 11.79 -23.26 -1.78
CA GLY A 272 10.94 -22.63 -2.79
C GLY A 272 10.62 -21.15 -2.53
N GLY A 273 11.25 -20.54 -1.52
CA GLY A 273 11.11 -19.13 -1.14
C GLY A 273 12.38 -18.34 -1.44
N GLY A 274 12.23 -17.03 -1.65
CA GLY A 274 13.34 -16.10 -1.90
C GLY A 274 13.66 -15.19 -0.71
N ALA A 275 12.80 -15.16 0.30
CA ALA A 275 12.85 -14.17 1.39
C ALA A 275 13.61 -14.65 2.65
N TYR A 276 14.22 -15.83 2.63
CA TYR A 276 15.00 -16.37 3.76
C TYR A 276 16.17 -15.47 4.20
N ALA A 277 16.74 -14.69 3.28
CA ALA A 277 17.81 -13.72 3.56
C ALA A 277 17.39 -12.58 4.50
N PHE A 278 16.10 -12.47 4.83
CA PHE A 278 15.59 -11.53 5.85
C PHE A 278 15.56 -12.12 7.27
N ILE A 279 15.84 -13.41 7.43
CA ILE A 279 15.97 -14.03 8.75
C ILE A 279 17.39 -13.74 9.25
N LYS A 280 17.49 -13.14 10.45
CA LYS A 280 18.78 -12.99 11.12
C LYS A 280 19.15 -14.28 11.85
N GLU A 281 20.44 -14.60 11.88
CA GLU A 281 20.97 -15.74 12.63
C GLU A 281 20.62 -15.70 14.13
N ASP A 282 20.49 -14.50 14.70
CA ASP A 282 20.15 -14.32 16.12
C ASP A 282 18.65 -14.46 16.43
N GLY A 283 17.82 -14.75 15.42
CA GLY A 283 16.37 -14.88 15.55
C GLY A 283 15.66 -13.57 15.92
N LYS A 284 16.36 -12.43 15.90
CA LYS A 284 15.77 -11.12 16.25
C LYS A 284 15.21 -10.43 15.01
N PRO A 285 14.23 -9.54 15.19
CA PRO A 285 13.70 -8.78 14.06
C PRO A 285 14.78 -7.90 13.39
N ILE A 286 14.61 -7.66 12.09
CA ILE A 286 15.50 -6.77 11.33
C ILE A 286 15.52 -5.36 11.91
N SER A 287 14.36 -4.86 12.33
CA SER A 287 14.16 -3.51 12.83
C SER A 287 13.05 -3.45 13.87
N GLN A 288 13.22 -2.60 14.88
CA GLN A 288 12.21 -2.34 15.91
C GLN A 288 11.33 -1.15 15.52
N TYR A 289 10.11 -1.12 16.05
CA TYR A 289 9.23 0.03 15.96
C TYR A 289 9.39 0.97 17.16
N LYS A 290 9.10 2.25 16.95
CA LYS A 290 9.19 3.30 17.98
C LYS A 290 8.27 3.04 19.18
N ASN A 291 7.15 2.32 18.98
CA ASN A 291 6.22 1.97 20.03
C ASN A 291 6.56 0.58 20.60
N PRO A 292 6.94 0.46 21.88
CA PRO A 292 7.30 -0.82 22.48
C PRO A 292 6.16 -1.85 22.49
N ILE A 293 4.89 -1.40 22.52
CA ILE A 293 3.72 -2.29 22.47
C ILE A 293 3.69 -3.07 21.15
N CYS A 294 4.02 -2.40 20.04
CA CYS A 294 4.11 -3.08 18.74
C CYS A 294 5.22 -4.14 18.74
N ASN A 295 6.36 -3.86 19.35
CA ASN A 295 7.47 -4.81 19.43
C ASN A 295 7.06 -6.05 20.26
N GLN A 296 6.40 -5.85 21.39
CA GLN A 296 5.88 -6.93 22.23
C GLN A 296 4.80 -7.74 21.50
N TYR A 297 3.87 -7.07 20.82
CA TYR A 297 2.83 -7.70 20.01
C TYR A 297 3.43 -8.65 18.96
N CYS A 298 4.41 -8.17 18.19
CA CYS A 298 5.10 -8.99 17.19
C CYS A 298 5.82 -10.18 17.83
N GLY A 299 6.56 -9.95 18.94
CA GLY A 299 7.29 -11.01 19.65
C GLY A 299 6.39 -12.07 20.28
N SER A 300 5.14 -11.74 20.61
CA SER A 300 4.16 -12.73 21.10
C SER A 300 3.52 -13.58 20.01
N LEU A 301 3.61 -13.14 18.74
CA LEU A 301 2.85 -13.71 17.63
C LEU A 301 3.72 -14.52 16.65
N LEU A 302 4.94 -14.04 16.38
CA LEU A 302 5.81 -14.53 15.33
C LEU A 302 6.98 -15.35 15.89
N GLN A 303 7.20 -16.54 15.32
CA GLN A 303 8.41 -17.33 15.52
C GLN A 303 9.38 -17.00 14.37
N LEU A 304 10.19 -15.95 14.56
CA LEU A 304 11.04 -15.38 13.51
C LEU A 304 12.10 -16.37 13.01
N GLU A 305 12.61 -17.21 13.92
CA GLU A 305 13.54 -18.29 13.62
C GLU A 305 12.95 -19.37 12.71
N LYS A 306 11.62 -19.49 12.66
CA LYS A 306 10.91 -20.38 11.72
C LYS A 306 10.49 -19.67 10.43
N GLY A 307 10.81 -18.38 10.29
CA GLY A 307 10.46 -17.58 9.12
C GLY A 307 9.01 -17.11 9.09
N ASP A 308 8.35 -16.97 10.24
CA ASP A 308 6.99 -16.45 10.32
C ASP A 308 6.90 -14.97 9.92
N GLU A 309 5.83 -14.61 9.21
CA GLU A 309 5.52 -13.22 8.88
C GLU A 309 4.06 -12.88 9.18
N LEU A 310 3.81 -11.63 9.55
CA LEU A 310 2.45 -11.13 9.72
C LEU A 310 1.93 -10.56 8.40
N PHE A 311 0.80 -11.07 7.91
CA PHE A 311 0.10 -10.49 6.78
C PHE A 311 -0.92 -9.48 7.29
N GLN A 312 -0.86 -8.24 6.79
CA GLN A 312 -1.79 -7.18 7.15
C GLN A 312 -2.55 -6.70 5.93
N VAL A 313 -3.80 -6.33 6.15
CA VAL A 313 -4.69 -5.69 5.19
C VAL A 313 -5.14 -4.35 5.77
N ALA A 314 -5.17 -3.32 4.94
CA ALA A 314 -5.63 -1.99 5.32
C ALA A 314 -6.22 -1.25 4.11
N ILE A 315 -6.63 0.00 4.31
CA ILE A 315 -7.07 0.91 3.25
C ILE A 315 -6.14 2.13 3.21
N PHE A 316 -5.62 2.43 2.02
CA PHE A 316 -4.98 3.71 1.75
C PHE A 316 -5.96 4.65 1.07
N CYS A 317 -6.16 5.80 1.70
CA CYS A 317 -6.69 7.00 1.06
C CYS A 317 -5.86 8.18 1.54
N PRO A 318 -5.30 9.04 0.65
CA PRO A 318 -4.39 10.11 1.07
C PRO A 318 -4.97 10.99 2.19
N VAL A 319 -6.25 11.37 2.08
CA VAL A 319 -6.93 12.21 3.07
C VAL A 319 -7.08 11.46 4.40
N LEU A 320 -7.67 10.26 4.38
CA LEU A 320 -7.91 9.49 5.61
C LEU A 320 -6.61 9.06 6.30
N SER A 321 -5.56 8.75 5.53
CA SER A 321 -4.26 8.33 6.05
C SER A 321 -3.52 9.50 6.72
N ILE A 322 -3.63 10.71 6.17
CA ILE A 322 -3.12 11.92 6.83
C ILE A 322 -3.84 12.14 8.16
N PHE A 323 -5.17 12.02 8.20
CA PHE A 323 -5.92 12.12 9.45
C PHE A 323 -5.48 11.06 10.46
N GLN A 324 -5.44 9.79 10.07
CA GLN A 324 -4.98 8.69 10.91
C GLN A 324 -3.59 8.97 11.52
N PHE A 325 -2.62 9.38 10.69
CA PHE A 325 -1.27 9.74 11.12
C PHE A 325 -1.27 10.84 12.20
N LEU A 326 -2.06 11.91 11.99
CA LEU A 326 -2.15 13.03 12.92
C LEU A 326 -2.79 12.59 14.25
N PHE A 327 -3.83 11.78 14.22
CA PHE A 327 -4.49 11.30 15.44
C PHE A 327 -3.61 10.34 16.25
N THR A 328 -2.95 9.37 15.61
CA THR A 328 -2.12 8.36 16.29
C THR A 328 -0.85 8.96 16.93
N ASN A 329 -0.17 9.88 16.23
CA ASN A 329 1.03 10.53 16.79
C ASN A 329 0.71 11.56 17.89
N THR A 330 -0.53 12.06 17.97
CA THR A 330 -0.96 12.92 19.08
C THR A 330 -1.19 12.12 20.37
N ILE A 331 -1.42 10.80 20.27
CA ILE A 331 -1.71 9.92 21.41
C ILE A 331 -0.43 9.29 21.99
N SER A 332 0.62 9.10 21.18
CA SER A 332 1.87 8.44 21.61
C SER A 332 2.88 9.33 22.35
N TYR A 333 2.48 10.48 22.89
CA TYR A 333 3.35 11.33 23.71
C TYR A 333 3.28 10.94 25.20
N HIS A 334 4.45 10.66 25.77
CA HIS A 334 4.75 10.10 27.09
C HIS A 334 3.79 10.45 28.27
N PRO A 335 3.39 9.47 29.12
CA PRO A 335 2.47 9.67 30.25
C PRO A 335 3.06 10.39 31.49
N SER A 336 4.29 10.92 31.42
CA SER A 336 4.98 11.48 32.60
C SER A 336 4.64 12.95 32.92
N SER A 337 3.72 13.60 32.20
CA SER A 337 3.30 14.97 32.50
C SER A 337 1.78 15.14 32.53
N ARG A 338 1.16 14.79 33.66
CA ARG A 338 -0.28 15.04 33.91
C ARG A 338 -0.68 16.51 33.64
N LYS A 339 0.23 17.47 33.83
CA LYS A 339 0.00 18.91 33.55
C LYS A 339 -0.02 19.27 32.06
N HIS A 340 0.59 18.48 31.18
CA HIS A 340 0.54 18.71 29.73
C HIS A 340 -0.65 18.01 29.08
N MET A 341 -1.11 16.91 29.69
CA MET A 341 -2.27 16.15 29.21
C MET A 341 -3.59 16.92 29.41
N SER A 342 -3.75 17.65 30.52
CA SER A 342 -4.90 18.54 30.69
C SER A 342 -4.90 19.65 29.65
N LEU A 343 -3.75 20.29 29.38
CA LEU A 343 -3.61 21.36 28.40
C LEU A 343 -3.80 20.87 26.94
N ILE A 344 -3.36 19.65 26.62
CA ILE A 344 -3.60 19.02 25.31
C ILE A 344 -5.06 18.58 25.17
N MET A 345 -5.71 18.10 26.24
CA MET A 345 -7.14 17.78 26.23
C MET A 345 -8.01 19.04 26.17
N GLU A 346 -7.58 20.14 26.79
CA GLU A 346 -8.22 21.46 26.71
C GLU A 346 -8.04 22.06 25.31
N LYS A 347 -6.83 21.95 24.73
CA LYS A 347 -6.58 22.32 23.31
C LYS A 347 -7.30 21.40 22.33
N ARG A 348 -7.50 20.11 22.65
CA ARG A 348 -8.35 19.19 21.87
C ARG A 348 -9.82 19.60 21.96
N LYS A 349 -10.34 19.90 23.14
CA LYS A 349 -11.70 20.43 23.30
C LYS A 349 -11.84 21.77 22.57
N ALA A 350 -10.91 22.70 22.72
CA ALA A 350 -10.93 23.97 22.00
C ALA A 350 -10.77 23.81 20.48
N PHE A 351 -9.95 22.88 19.99
CA PHE A 351 -9.83 22.60 18.56
C PHE A 351 -11.09 21.92 18.00
N LEU A 352 -11.61 20.89 18.69
CA LEU A 352 -12.85 20.18 18.32
C LEU A 352 -14.11 21.04 18.44
N PHE A 353 -14.12 22.02 19.34
CA PHE A 353 -15.26 22.89 19.60
C PHE A 353 -15.21 24.20 18.81
N LYS A 354 -14.01 24.65 18.38
CA LYS A 354 -13.82 25.91 17.61
C LYS A 354 -13.62 25.68 16.12
N SER A 355 -13.12 24.51 15.71
CA SER A 355 -13.20 24.08 14.32
C SER A 355 -14.43 23.19 14.20
N ASN A 356 -15.32 23.52 13.27
CA ASN A 356 -16.51 22.74 12.89
C ASN A 356 -16.08 21.35 12.33
N MET A 357 -15.43 20.52 13.15
CA MET A 357 -14.72 19.32 12.71
C MET A 357 -15.70 18.21 12.33
N HIS A 358 -16.88 18.19 12.95
CA HIS A 358 -18.02 17.40 12.49
C HIS A 358 -18.43 17.83 11.09
N TRP A 359 -18.48 19.12 10.76
CA TRP A 359 -18.76 19.59 9.39
C TRP A 359 -17.63 19.32 8.40
N TYR A 360 -16.38 19.23 8.83
CA TYR A 360 -15.26 18.83 7.96
C TYR A 360 -15.26 17.33 7.67
N ILE A 361 -15.52 16.49 8.66
CA ILE A 361 -15.68 15.04 8.44
C ILE A 361 -16.94 14.78 7.63
N ILE A 362 -18.06 15.43 7.96
CA ILE A 362 -19.29 15.41 7.17
C ILE A 362 -18.99 15.95 5.77
N GLY A 363 -18.21 17.02 5.60
CA GLY A 363 -17.87 17.62 4.31
C GLY A 363 -16.92 16.76 3.46
N CYS A 364 -15.95 16.06 4.07
CA CYS A 364 -15.11 15.08 3.40
C CYS A 364 -15.92 13.84 3.01
N LEU A 365 -16.81 13.35 3.88
CA LEU A 365 -17.79 12.31 3.55
C LEU A 365 -18.74 12.80 2.45
N PHE A 366 -19.18 14.05 2.49
CA PHE A 366 -20.05 14.67 1.48
C PHE A 366 -19.32 14.78 0.15
N LEU A 367 -18.03 15.13 0.14
CA LEU A 367 -17.22 15.16 -1.08
C LEU A 367 -16.99 13.75 -1.62
N VAL A 368 -16.70 12.76 -0.77
CA VAL A 368 -16.55 11.36 -1.19
C VAL A 368 -17.87 10.82 -1.77
N VAL A 369 -19.00 11.07 -1.09
CA VAL A 369 -20.34 10.70 -1.54
C VAL A 369 -20.73 11.49 -2.80
N TYR A 370 -20.41 12.77 -2.89
CA TYR A 370 -20.67 13.62 -4.06
C TYR A 370 -19.86 13.16 -5.27
N PHE A 371 -18.58 12.82 -5.10
CA PHE A 371 -17.75 12.27 -6.18
C PHE A 371 -18.20 10.86 -6.60
N ALA A 372 -18.68 10.04 -5.66
CA ALA A 372 -19.31 8.75 -5.98
C ALA A 372 -20.63 8.94 -6.75
N TRP A 373 -21.51 9.83 -6.26
CA TRP A 373 -22.83 10.12 -6.83
C TRP A 373 -22.75 10.81 -8.20
N SER A 374 -21.87 11.79 -8.37
CA SER A 374 -21.62 12.46 -9.66
C SER A 374 -21.06 11.51 -10.72
N ARG A 375 -20.26 10.51 -10.33
CA ARG A 375 -19.86 9.42 -11.22
C ARG A 375 -21.03 8.51 -11.59
N SER A 376 -21.92 8.17 -10.65
CA SER A 376 -23.14 7.40 -10.94
C SER A 376 -24.09 8.16 -11.87
N ILE A 377 -24.19 9.49 -11.77
CA ILE A 377 -24.96 10.33 -12.70
C ILE A 377 -24.31 10.36 -14.08
N LEU A 378 -22.99 10.53 -14.17
CA LEU A 378 -22.29 10.51 -15.46
C LEU A 378 -22.43 9.17 -16.17
N VAL A 379 -22.30 8.05 -15.44
CA VAL A 379 -22.47 6.69 -15.99
C VAL A 379 -23.94 6.41 -16.34
N GLY A 380 -24.89 6.88 -15.53
CA GLY A 380 -26.32 6.79 -15.83
C GLY A 380 -26.76 7.62 -17.04
N HIS A 381 -26.14 8.79 -17.26
CA HIS A 381 -26.37 9.60 -18.47
C HIS A 381 -25.74 8.97 -19.72
N PHE A 382 -24.59 8.29 -19.57
CA PHE A 382 -23.91 7.61 -20.67
C PHE A 382 -24.63 6.31 -21.09
N LEU A 383 -25.22 5.58 -20.13
CA LEU A 383 -26.03 4.39 -20.41
C LEU A 383 -27.39 4.75 -21.04
N ARG A 384 -28.03 5.85 -20.63
CA ARG A 384 -29.25 6.35 -21.32
C ARG A 384 -29.00 6.80 -22.76
N HIS A 385 -27.79 7.26 -23.08
CA HIS A 385 -27.47 7.66 -24.46
C HIS A 385 -27.28 6.45 -25.39
N ARG A 386 -26.77 5.32 -24.89
CA ARG A 386 -26.64 4.07 -25.67
C ARG A 386 -27.96 3.33 -25.88
N GLU A 387 -28.90 3.41 -24.94
CA GLU A 387 -30.24 2.84 -25.13
C GLU A 387 -31.10 3.66 -26.11
N MET A 388 -30.88 4.98 -26.22
CA MET A 388 -31.55 5.80 -27.24
C MET A 388 -31.06 5.53 -28.67
N GLU A 389 -29.77 5.27 -28.89
CA GLU A 389 -29.28 4.90 -30.23
C GLU A 389 -29.76 3.51 -30.68
N SER A 390 -30.05 2.62 -29.72
CA SER A 390 -30.65 1.30 -30.01
C SER A 390 -32.14 1.39 -30.37
N PHE A 391 -32.83 2.44 -29.90
CA PHE A 391 -34.25 2.68 -30.18
C PHE A 391 -34.48 3.36 -31.55
N PHE A 392 -33.51 4.15 -32.05
CA PHE A 392 -33.54 4.74 -33.39
C PHE A 392 -32.98 3.85 -34.51
N ALA A 393 -32.48 2.66 -34.19
CA ALA A 393 -32.06 1.66 -35.19
C ALA A 393 -33.17 0.63 -35.53
N VAL A 394 -34.34 0.74 -34.90
CA VAL A 394 -35.50 -0.17 -35.06
C VAL A 394 -36.78 0.59 -35.50
N VAL A 395 -36.66 1.88 -35.84
CA VAL A 395 -37.68 2.67 -36.56
C VAL A 395 -37.02 3.19 -37.84
#